data_AF-A0A810AM51-F1
#
_entry.id   AF-A0A810AM51-F1
#
_cell.length_a   1.000
_cell.length_b   1.000
_cell.length_c   1.000
_cell.angle_alpha   90.00
_cell.angle_beta   90.00
_cell.angle_gamma   90.00
#
_symmetry.space_group_name_H-M   'P 1'
#
loop_
_entity.id
_entity.type
_entity.pdbx_description
1 polymer ?
#
loop_
_entity_poly.entity_id
_entity_poly.type
_entity_poly.pdbx_seq_one_letter_code
_entity_poly.pdbx_strand_id
1 'polypeptide(L)'
;MSAIDHIATASDPEFSGRVMMIQFKVAQNVASEDPATANHAERIDYAFLVIRGGEKPQLVAAHIISSNPVISGAIDSDPAALGKNVPDSDIEFAMATIWDARSLAYAAATAAPG
;
A
#
# COMPACT_ATOMS: atom_id res chain seq x y z
N MET A 1 19.13 -12.53 4.50
CA MET A 1 17.89 -11.73 4.53
C MET A 1 16.77 -12.63 4.95
N SER A 2 15.97 -12.23 5.93
CA SER A 2 14.85 -13.06 6.36
C SER A 2 13.55 -12.34 6.04
N ALA A 3 12.60 -13.05 5.42
CA ALA A 3 11.22 -12.57 5.28
C ALA A 3 10.63 -12.12 6.63
N ILE A 4 11.19 -12.59 7.75
CA ILE A 4 10.84 -12.20 9.11
C ILE A 4 11.07 -10.71 9.35
N ASP A 5 12.15 -10.11 8.82
CA ASP A 5 12.45 -8.68 9.02
C ASP A 5 11.43 -7.78 8.29
N HIS A 6 11.04 -8.19 7.08
CA HIS A 6 10.01 -7.50 6.30
C HIS A 6 8.62 -7.66 6.93
N ILE A 7 8.30 -8.87 7.45
CA ILE A 7 7.06 -9.13 8.18
C ILE A 7 7.01 -8.29 9.47
N ALA A 8 8.11 -8.23 10.22
CA ALA A 8 8.20 -7.43 11.43
C ALA A 8 7.97 -5.95 11.13
N THR A 9 8.62 -5.42 10.08
CA THR A 9 8.42 -4.03 9.65
C THR A 9 6.99 -3.77 9.16
N ALA A 10 6.41 -4.66 8.36
CA ALA A 10 5.03 -4.51 7.87
C ALA A 10 4.00 -4.54 9.01
N SER A 11 4.31 -5.26 10.09
CA SER A 11 3.45 -5.41 11.27
C SER A 11 3.68 -4.34 12.34
N ASP A 12 4.76 -3.56 12.21
CA ASP A 12 5.09 -2.49 13.14
C ASP A 12 3.99 -1.41 13.12
N PRO A 13 3.43 -1.00 14.27
CA PRO A 13 2.35 -0.01 14.32
C PRO A 13 2.72 1.35 13.75
N GLU A 14 3.98 1.77 13.85
CA GLU A 14 4.44 3.07 13.36
C GLU A 14 4.56 3.03 11.82
N PHE A 15 5.23 2.02 11.27
CA PHE A 15 5.35 1.86 9.83
C PHE A 15 4.00 1.63 9.15
N SER A 16 3.17 0.71 9.67
CA SER A 16 1.84 0.45 9.13
C SER A 16 0.89 1.65 9.29
N GLY A 17 1.04 2.45 10.35
CA GLY A 17 0.32 3.72 10.52
C GLY A 17 0.70 4.76 9.46
N ARG A 18 1.99 4.86 9.11
CA ARG A 18 2.44 5.74 8.01
C ARG A 18 1.89 5.30 6.67
N VAL A 19 1.91 3.99 6.39
CA VAL A 19 1.29 3.40 5.20
C VAL A 19 -0.21 3.70 5.15
N MET A 20 -0.93 3.56 6.27
CA MET A 20 -2.36 3.89 6.36
C MET A 20 -2.64 5.35 6.00
N MET A 21 -1.86 6.30 6.53
CA MET A 21 -2.04 7.73 6.24
C MET A 21 -1.80 8.04 4.76
N ILE A 22 -0.76 7.47 4.16
CA ILE A 22 -0.47 7.62 2.74
C ILE A 22 -1.55 6.94 1.89
N GLN A 23 -2.05 5.79 2.30
CA GLN A 23 -3.13 5.09 1.61
C GLN A 23 -4.40 5.94 1.57
N PHE A 24 -4.78 6.54 2.70
CA PHE A 24 -5.92 7.43 2.79
C PHE A 24 -5.73 8.67 1.88
N LYS A 25 -4.53 9.26 1.87
CA LYS A 25 -4.19 10.36 0.96
C LYS A 25 -4.38 9.97 -0.52
N VAL A 26 -3.83 8.83 -0.93
CA VAL A 26 -3.95 8.33 -2.32
C VAL A 26 -5.41 8.04 -2.67
N ALA A 27 -6.18 7.44 -1.77
CA ALA A 27 -7.60 7.18 -1.98
C ALA A 27 -8.39 8.48 -2.23
N GLN A 28 -8.10 9.54 -1.48
CA GLN A 28 -8.75 10.84 -1.67
C GLN A 28 -8.39 11.49 -3.02
N ASN A 29 -7.14 11.33 -3.46
CA ASN A 29 -6.70 11.80 -4.78
C ASN A 29 -7.45 11.05 -5.89
N VAL A 30 -7.58 9.73 -5.77
CA VAL A 30 -8.31 8.87 -6.73
C VAL A 30 -9.80 9.21 -6.75
N ALA A 31 -10.41 9.47 -5.59
CA ALA A 31 -11.81 9.88 -5.51
C ALA A 31 -12.09 11.22 -6.23
N SER A 32 -11.04 12.00 -6.52
CA SER A 32 -11.12 13.29 -7.22
C SER A 32 -10.48 13.26 -8.61
N GLU A 33 -10.02 12.10 -9.11
CA GLU A 33 -9.35 11.99 -10.41
C GLU A 33 -10.35 12.06 -11.58
N ASP A 34 -9.87 12.38 -12.78
CA ASP A 34 -10.71 12.42 -13.98
C ASP A 34 -11.28 11.02 -14.27
N PRO A 35 -12.60 10.85 -14.52
CA PRO A 35 -13.18 9.59 -14.91
C PRO A 35 -12.60 8.96 -16.19
N ALA A 36 -11.91 9.73 -17.02
CA ALA A 36 -11.17 9.24 -18.18
C ALA A 36 -9.84 8.55 -17.82
N THR A 37 -9.42 8.57 -16.55
CA THR A 37 -8.23 7.86 -16.07
C THR A 37 -8.38 6.36 -16.30
N ALA A 38 -7.30 5.69 -16.70
CA ALA A 38 -7.32 4.24 -16.92
C ALA A 38 -7.76 3.50 -15.64
N ASN A 39 -8.62 2.49 -15.79
CA ASN A 39 -9.17 1.67 -14.70
C ASN A 39 -9.87 2.48 -13.59
N HIS A 40 -10.38 3.68 -13.90
CA HIS A 40 -10.95 4.58 -12.90
C HIS A 40 -12.06 3.91 -12.06
N ALA A 41 -12.93 3.11 -12.69
CA ALA A 41 -14.04 2.44 -12.00
C ALA A 41 -13.54 1.48 -10.89
N GLU A 42 -12.49 0.71 -11.16
CA GLU A 42 -11.89 -0.21 -10.18
C GLU A 42 -11.07 0.57 -9.14
N ARG A 43 -10.36 1.62 -9.58
CA ARG A 43 -9.54 2.47 -8.70
C ARG A 43 -10.38 3.17 -7.65
N ILE A 44 -11.51 3.76 -8.04
CA ILE A 44 -12.41 4.48 -7.14
C ILE A 44 -13.16 3.54 -6.19
N ASP A 45 -13.54 2.34 -6.64
CA ASP A 45 -14.17 1.34 -5.76
C ASP A 45 -13.21 0.89 -4.65
N TYR A 46 -11.95 0.62 -5.01
CA TYR A 46 -10.91 0.33 -4.03
C TYR A 46 -10.61 1.52 -3.11
N ALA A 47 -10.64 2.76 -3.62
CA ALA A 47 -10.51 3.96 -2.80
C ALA A 47 -11.61 4.03 -1.72
N PHE A 48 -12.85 3.69 -2.05
CA PHE A 48 -13.94 3.65 -1.07
C PHE A 48 -13.80 2.55 -0.03
N LEU A 49 -13.19 1.41 -0.37
CA LEU A 49 -12.80 0.40 0.64
C LEU A 49 -11.82 0.99 1.66
N VAL A 50 -10.77 1.65 1.16
CA VAL A 50 -9.73 2.28 2.00
C VAL A 50 -10.30 3.36 2.90
N ILE A 51 -11.08 4.30 2.33
CA ILE A 51 -11.67 5.43 3.08
C ILE A 51 -12.58 4.95 4.21
N ARG A 52 -13.27 3.82 4.03
CA ARG A 52 -14.12 3.20 5.06
C ARG A 52 -13.34 2.36 6.07
N GLY A 53 -12.02 2.26 5.95
CA GLY A 53 -11.17 1.46 6.83
C GLY A 53 -11.31 -0.05 6.62
N GLY A 54 -11.78 -0.48 5.44
CA GLY A 54 -11.96 -1.91 5.13
C GLY A 54 -10.67 -2.64 4.74
N GLU A 55 -9.59 -1.88 4.47
CA GLU A 55 -8.28 -2.43 4.13
C GLU A 55 -7.38 -2.56 5.36
N LYS A 56 -6.49 -3.55 5.36
CA LYS A 56 -5.51 -3.77 6.44
C LYS A 56 -4.17 -3.14 6.07
N PRO A 57 -3.72 -2.07 6.75
CA PRO A 57 -2.47 -1.39 6.42
C PRO A 57 -1.25 -2.30 6.42
N GLN A 58 -1.22 -3.34 7.25
CA GLN A 58 -0.12 -4.31 7.31
C GLN A 58 0.02 -5.12 6.02
N LEU A 59 -1.10 -5.49 5.37
CA LEU A 59 -1.06 -6.20 4.09
C LEU A 59 -0.59 -5.29 2.95
N VAL A 60 -0.92 -4.00 3.05
CA VAL A 60 -0.49 -2.99 2.09
C VAL A 60 0.99 -2.68 2.28
N ALA A 61 1.44 -2.55 3.53
CA ALA A 61 2.85 -2.39 3.91
C ALA A 61 3.69 -3.57 3.40
N ALA A 62 3.21 -4.80 3.57
CA ALA A 62 3.87 -5.99 3.03
C ALA A 62 4.00 -5.93 1.49
N HIS A 63 2.97 -5.45 0.78
CA HIS A 63 3.04 -5.28 -0.67
C HIS A 63 4.02 -4.17 -1.08
N ILE A 64 4.04 -3.05 -0.37
CA ILE A 64 5.01 -1.96 -0.62
C ILE A 64 6.44 -2.46 -0.46
N ILE A 65 6.73 -3.16 0.63
CA ILE A 65 8.08 -3.69 0.90
C ILE A 65 8.47 -4.72 -0.17
N SER A 66 7.55 -5.61 -0.55
CA SER A 66 7.88 -6.68 -1.51
C SER A 66 7.99 -6.21 -2.96
N SER A 67 7.36 -5.09 -3.32
CA SER A 67 7.32 -4.56 -4.69
C SER A 67 8.31 -3.43 -4.95
N ASN A 68 8.96 -2.88 -3.91
CA ASN A 68 9.91 -1.78 -4.05
C ASN A 68 11.30 -2.15 -3.46
N PRO A 69 12.31 -2.43 -4.32
CA PRO A 69 13.63 -2.87 -3.87
C PRO A 69 14.42 -1.81 -3.11
N VAL A 70 14.08 -0.53 -3.26
CA VAL A 70 14.72 0.57 -2.49
C VAL A 70 14.24 0.49 -1.04
N ILE A 71 12.94 0.31 -0.83
CA ILE A 71 12.34 0.17 0.50
C ILE A 71 12.84 -1.11 1.17
N SER A 72 12.81 -2.25 0.47
CA SER A 72 13.33 -3.49 1.05
C SER A 72 14.81 -3.38 1.39
N GLY A 73 15.62 -2.78 0.51
CA GLY A 73 17.04 -2.56 0.75
C GLY A 73 17.32 -1.64 1.94
N ALA A 74 16.52 -0.59 2.15
CA ALA A 74 16.60 0.24 3.35
C ALA A 74 16.34 -0.60 4.61
N ILE A 75 15.27 -1.38 4.65
CA ILE A 75 14.95 -2.26 5.79
C ILE A 75 16.07 -3.28 6.02
N ASP A 76 16.58 -3.91 4.96
CA ASP A 76 17.63 -4.92 5.06
C ASP A 76 18.95 -4.33 5.60
N SER A 77 19.20 -3.03 5.38
CA SER A 77 20.38 -2.34 5.87
C SER A 77 20.33 -1.99 7.37
N ASP A 78 19.13 -1.88 7.95
CA ASP A 78 18.91 -1.65 9.38
C ASP A 78 17.56 -2.25 9.84
N PRO A 79 17.46 -3.59 10.01
CA PRO A 79 16.20 -4.25 10.36
C PRO A 79 15.63 -3.80 11.72
N ALA A 80 16.49 -3.38 12.64
CA ALA A 80 16.07 -2.91 13.97
C ALA A 80 15.35 -1.55 13.92
N ALA A 81 15.52 -0.78 12.84
CA ALA A 81 14.82 0.48 12.64
C ALA A 81 13.33 0.29 12.29
N LEU A 82 12.88 -0.91 11.94
CA LEU A 82 11.47 -1.23 11.63
C LEU A 82 10.85 -0.23 10.63
N GLY A 83 11.60 0.14 9.59
CA GLY A 83 11.14 1.05 8.55
C GLY A 83 11.23 2.55 8.87
N LYS A 84 11.77 2.96 10.03
CA LYS A 84 12.05 4.38 10.35
C LYS A 84 13.04 5.03 9.40
N ASN A 85 13.90 4.25 8.80
CA ASN A 85 14.87 4.66 7.79
C ASN A 85 14.29 4.74 6.37
N VAL A 86 13.04 4.31 6.15
CA VAL A 86 12.33 4.46 4.88
C VAL A 86 11.61 5.81 4.88
N PRO A 87 11.87 6.72 3.94
CA PRO A 87 11.15 8.00 3.82
C PRO A 87 9.68 7.83 3.41
N ASP A 88 8.80 8.74 3.87
CA ASP A 88 7.39 8.76 3.45
C ASP A 88 7.22 8.97 1.93
N SER A 89 8.12 9.71 1.29
CA SER A 89 8.12 9.90 -0.16
C SER A 89 8.29 8.58 -0.93
N ASP A 90 9.09 7.65 -0.41
CA ASP A 90 9.32 6.36 -1.04
C ASP A 90 8.09 5.47 -0.87
N ILE A 91 7.46 5.53 0.32
CA ILE A 91 6.19 4.85 0.59
C ILE A 91 5.09 5.39 -0.33
N GLU A 92 5.00 6.72 -0.51
CA GLU A 92 4.02 7.35 -1.39
C GLU A 92 4.23 6.97 -2.85
N PHE A 93 5.48 6.98 -3.32
CA PHE A 93 5.82 6.52 -4.67
C PHE A 93 5.43 5.05 -4.87
N ALA A 94 5.81 4.16 -3.93
CA ALA A 94 5.44 2.75 -3.99
C ALA A 94 3.92 2.52 -3.92
N MET A 95 3.20 3.29 -3.10
CA MET A 95 1.75 3.21 -3.00
C MET A 95 1.09 3.54 -4.34
N ALA A 96 1.56 4.60 -5.00
CA ALA A 96 1.04 5.01 -6.31
C ALA A 96 1.27 3.93 -7.38
N THR A 97 2.42 3.25 -7.38
CA THR A 97 2.73 2.20 -8.36
C THR A 97 1.92 0.92 -8.16
N ILE A 98 1.58 0.57 -6.92
CA ILE A 98 0.79 -0.65 -6.63
C ILE A 98 -0.72 -0.42 -6.68
N TRP A 99 -1.19 0.83 -6.75
CA TRP A 99 -2.61 1.14 -6.62
C TRP A 99 -3.46 0.41 -7.66
N ASP A 100 -3.10 0.52 -8.95
CA ASP A 100 -3.82 -0.15 -10.04
C ASP A 100 -3.90 -1.66 -9.85
N ALA A 101 -2.76 -2.29 -9.50
CA ALA A 101 -2.71 -3.73 -9.29
C ALA A 101 -3.64 -4.17 -8.13
N ARG A 102 -3.68 -3.40 -7.04
CA ARG A 102 -4.57 -3.68 -5.91
C ARG A 102 -6.03 -3.46 -6.25
N SER A 103 -6.35 -2.38 -6.97
CA SER A 103 -7.70 -2.08 -7.42
C SER A 103 -8.27 -3.16 -8.33
N LEU A 104 -7.49 -3.62 -9.31
CA LEU A 104 -7.88 -4.71 -10.21
C LEU A 104 -8.05 -6.03 -9.46
N ALA A 105 -7.16 -6.35 -8.52
CA ALA A 105 -7.27 -7.55 -7.70
C ALA A 105 -8.52 -7.54 -6.81
N TYR A 106 -8.86 -6.37 -6.24
CA TYR A 106 -10.08 -6.19 -5.46
C TYR A 106 -11.33 -6.40 -6.31
N ALA A 107 -11.41 -5.77 -7.48
CA ALA A 107 -12.53 -5.92 -8.40
C ALA A 107 -12.70 -7.37 -8.88
N ALA A 108 -11.60 -8.08 -9.15
CA ALA A 108 -11.66 -9.50 -9.52
C ALA A 108 -12.20 -10.37 -8.38
N ALA A 109 -11.82 -10.08 -7.13
CA ALA A 109 -12.29 -10.82 -5.96
C ALA A 109 -13.79 -10.59 -5.68
N THR A 110 -14.31 -9.37 -5.91
CA THR A 110 -15.73 -9.07 -5.72
C THR A 110 -16.63 -9.61 -6.83
N ALA A 111 -16.06 -9.93 -8.00
CA ALA A 111 -16.78 -10.51 -9.14
C ALA A 111 -16.88 -12.06 -9.11
N ALA A 112 -16.09 -12.74 -8.27
CA ALA A 112 -16.09 -14.20 -8.22
C ALA A 112 -17.32 -14.74 -7.45
N PRO A 113 -18.10 -15.70 -8.01
CA PRO A 113 -19.17 -16.36 -7.26
C PRO A 113 -18.56 -17.22 -6.14
N GLY A 114 -19.04 -17.01 -4.92
CA GLY A 114 -18.63 -17.75 -3.72
C GLY A 114 -19.14 -19.19 -3.65
#